data_AF-A0A7C5AY07-F1
#
_entry.id   AF-A0A7C5AY07-F1
#
_cell.length_a   1.000
_cell.length_b   1.000
_cell.length_c   1.000
_cell.angle_alpha   90.00
_cell.angle_beta   90.00
_cell.angle_gamma   90.00
#
_symmetry.space_group_name_H-M   'P 1'
#
loop_
_entity.id
_entity.type
_entity.pdbx_description
1 polymer ?
#
loop_
_entity_poly.entity_id
_entity_poly.type
_entity_poly.pdbx_seq_one_letter_code
_entity_poly.pdbx_strand_id
1 'polypeptide(L)' 'MKKEDVEVNLAGETLTIKGEKKEDKEVKEDDYYRRERSYGSFLRSVGLPCEVKSDEIKA' A
#
# COMPACT_ATOMS: atom_id res chain seq x y z
N MET A 1 9.21 -2.69 -2.31
CA MET A 1 8.26 -2.76 -1.18
C MET A 1 8.03 -4.23 -0.86
N LYS A 2 8.31 -4.62 0.38
CA LYS A 2 8.06 -5.95 0.91
C LYS A 2 6.68 -5.97 1.60
N LYS A 3 6.17 -7.15 1.94
CA LYS A 3 4.88 -7.28 2.65
C LYS A 3 4.87 -6.53 3.98
N GLU A 4 5.99 -6.58 4.69
CA GLU A 4 6.24 -5.90 5.97
C GLU A 4 6.22 -4.36 5.88
N ASP A 5 6.31 -3.78 4.68
CA ASP A 5 6.20 -2.33 4.47
C ASP A 5 4.73 -1.86 4.29
N VAL A 6 3.76 -2.78 4.38
CA VAL A 6 2.33 -2.51 4.22
C VAL A 6 1.64 -2.60 5.57
N GLU A 7 1.00 -1.51 5.98
CA GLU A 7 0.23 -1.42 7.20
C GLU A 7 -1.26 -1.60 6.88
N VAL A 8 -1.90 -2.53 7.60
CA VAL A 8 -3.33 -2.82 7.46
C VAL A 8 -4.00 -2.58 8.80
N ASN A 9 -4.95 -1.65 8.82
CA ASN A 9 -5.71 -1.29 10.02
C ASN A 9 -7.20 -1.40 9.76
N LEU A 10 -7.96 -1.91 10.73
CA LEU A 10 -9.41 -1.91 10.72
C LEU A 10 -9.92 -1.10 11.91
N ALA A 11 -10.72 -0.08 11.62
CA ALA A 11 -11.41 0.72 12.64
C ALA A 11 -12.92 0.68 12.36
N GLY A 12 -13.68 0.02 13.24
CA GLY A 12 -15.09 -0.30 12.97
C GLY A 12 -15.21 -1.12 11.68
N GLU A 13 -15.99 -0.61 10.72
CA GLU A 13 -16.17 -1.22 9.39
C GLU A 13 -15.21 -0.64 8.33
N THR A 14 -14.26 0.22 8.68
CA THR A 14 -13.36 0.85 7.71
C THR A 14 -11.98 0.20 7.70
N LEU A 15 -11.67 -0.51 6.61
CA LEU A 15 -10.34 -1.07 6.34
C LEU A 15 -9.45 0.01 5.71
N THR A 16 -8.30 0.28 6.32
CA THR A 16 -7.30 1.22 5.81
C THR A 16 -6.00 0.48 5.50
N ILE A 17 -5.54 0.61 4.26
CA ILE A 17 -4.29 0.06 3.76
C ILE A 17 -3.34 1.22 3.48
N LYS A 18 -2.18 1.21 4.12
CA LYS A 18 -1.13 2.22 3.96
C LYS A 18 0.20 1.58 3.61
N GLY A 19 1.03 2.34 2.91
CA GLY A 19 2.41 1.96 2.67
C GLY A 19 3.12 2.99 1.82
N GLU A 20 4.39 2.75 1.57
CA GLU A 20 5.22 3.61 0.73
C GLU A 20 5.99 2.78 -0.28
N LYS A 21 5.83 3.11 -1.56
CA LYS A 21 6.62 2.52 -2.62
C LYS A 21 7.76 3.45 -2.97
N LYS A 22 8.96 3.13 -2.48
CA LYS A 22 10.18 3.85 -2.82
C LYS A 22 10.59 3.60 -4.27
N GLU A 23 11.16 4.64 -4.86
CA GLU A 23 11.79 4.62 -6.16
C GLU A 23 13.24 4.19 -6.00
N ASP A 24 13.62 3.08 -6.65
CA ASP A 24 15.03 2.74 -6.81
C ASP A 24 15.67 3.76 -7.76
N LYS A 25 16.50 4.64 -7.18
CA LYS A 25 17.27 5.69 -7.87
C LYS A 25 18.57 5.15 -8.50
N GLU A 26 18.88 3.86 -8.33
CA GLU A 26 20.12 3.26 -8.84
C GLU A 26 20.11 3.00 -10.36
N VAL A 27 18.94 2.92 -10.99
CA VAL A 27 18.90 2.88 -12.46
C VAL A 27 19.02 4.30 -12.98
N LYS A 28 20.17 4.59 -13.60
CA LYS A 28 20.50 5.89 -14.18
C LYS A 28 19.38 6.31 -15.14
N GLU A 29 18.97 7.57 -15.06
CA GLU A 29 17.90 8.15 -15.88
C GLU A 29 18.12 7.92 -17.40
N ASP A 30 19.36 7.67 -17.81
CA ASP A 30 19.78 7.37 -19.18
C ASP A 30 19.23 6.03 -19.76
N ASP A 31 18.72 5.11 -18.95
CA ASP A 31 18.25 3.78 -19.40
C ASP A 31 16.75 3.72 -19.74
N TYR A 32 16.01 4.83 -19.65
CA TYR A 32 14.55 4.85 -19.88
C TYR A 32 14.10 5.93 -20.85
N TYR A 33 13.38 5.54 -21.92
CA TYR A 33 12.63 6.48 -22.74
C TYR A 33 11.36 7.01 -22.03
N ARG A 34 10.75 6.22 -21.14
CA ARG A 34 9.56 6.59 -20.35
C ARG A 34 9.39 5.67 -19.15
N ARG A 35 8.99 6.23 -18.01
CA ARG A 35 8.70 5.51 -16.75
C ARG A 35 7.31 5.87 -16.24
N GLU A 36 6.40 4.91 -16.20
CA GLU A 36 4.98 5.11 -15.83
C GLU A 36 4.61 4.48 -14.47
N ARG A 37 5.60 3.98 -13.74
CA ARG A 37 5.37 3.38 -12.42
C ARG A 37 5.04 4.50 -11.42
N SER A 38 3.95 4.32 -10.67
CA SER A 38 3.68 5.15 -9.50
C SER A 38 4.61 4.79 -8.34
N TYR A 39 5.09 5.83 -7.66
CA TYR A 39 5.93 5.79 -6.47
C TYR A 39 5.36 6.76 -5.41
N GLY A 40 5.90 6.68 -4.20
CA GLY A 40 5.47 7.50 -3.07
C GLY A 40 4.54 6.76 -2.12
N SER A 41 4.00 7.51 -1.16
CA SER A 41 3.06 7.00 -0.17
C SER A 41 1.69 6.75 -0.77
N PHE A 42 1.02 5.70 -0.30
CA PHE A 42 -0.35 5.42 -0.62
C PHE A 42 -1.16 5.19 0.66
N LEU A 43 -2.40 5.63 0.59
CA LEU A 43 -3.43 5.39 1.60
C LEU A 43 -4.72 5.11 0.85
N ARG A 44 -5.33 3.97 1.19
CA ARG A 44 -6.63 3.57 0.66
C ARG A 44 -7.50 3.15 1.84
N SER A 45 -8.74 3.64 1.84
CA SER A 45 -9.74 3.28 2.83
C SER A 45 -10.94 2.70 2.11
N VAL A 46 -11.44 1.59 2.60
CA VAL A 46 -12.58 0.86 2.05
C VAL A 46 -13.55 0.60 3.19
N GLY A 47 -14.80 1.06 3.03
CA GLY A 47 -15.89 0.67 3.92
C GLY A 47 -16.29 -0.78 3.62
N LEU A 48 -16.29 -1.62 4.64
CA LEU A 48 -16.78 -2.98 4.57
C LEU A 48 -18.30 -2.98 4.70
N PRO A 49 -19.00 -3.90 4.02
CA PRO A 49 -20.46 -3.95 4.03
C PRO A 49 -21.04 -4.50 5.35
N CYS A 50 -20.19 -4.97 6.26
CA CYS A 50 -20.57 -5.48 7.58
C CYS A 50 -19.38 -5.46 8.53
N GLU A 51 -19.66 -5.60 9.82
CA GLU A 51 -18.65 -5.87 10.85
C GLU A 51 -17.86 -7.15 10.54
N VAL A 52 -16.55 -7.10 10.75
CA VAL A 52 -15.65 -8.24 10.60
C VAL A 52 -14.84 -8.43 11.86
N LYS A 53 -14.46 -9.68 12.12
CA LYS A 53 -13.61 -10.06 13.26
C LYS A 53 -12.17 -9.62 13.03
N SER A 54 -11.78 -8.52 13.66
CA SER A 54 -10.45 -7.92 13.50
C SER A 54 -9.29 -8.87 13.84
N ASP A 55 -9.52 -9.81 14.77
CA ASP A 55 -8.57 -10.80 15.25
C ASP A 55 -8.29 -11.94 14.26
N GLU A 56 -9.18 -12.17 13.29
CA GLU A 56 -9.01 -13.21 12.26
C GLU A 56 -8.43 -12.68 10.94
N ILE A 57 -8.07 -11.39 10.87
CA ILE A 57 -7.52 -10.76 9.66
C ILE A 57 -6.12 -11.31 9.34
N LYS A 58 -5.86 -11.57 8.06
CA LYS A 58 -4.56 -12.03 7.54
C LYS A 58 -4.09 -11.10 6.41
N ALA A 59 -2.80 -10.74 6.43
CA ALA A 59 -2.14 -9.88 5.45
C ALA A 59 -0.84 -10.52 4.92
#